data_AF-A0A4C1VZB7-F1
#
_entry.id   AF-A0A4C1VZB7-F1
#
_cell.length_a   1.000
_cell.length_b   1.000
_cell.length_c   1.000
_cell.angle_alpha   90.00
_cell.angle_beta   90.00
_cell.angle_gamma   90.00
#
_symmetry.space_group_name_H-M   'P 1'
#
loop_
_entity.id
_entity.type
_entity.pdbx_description
1 polymer ?
#
loop_
_entity_poly.entity_id
_entity_poly.type
_entity_poly.pdbx_seq_one_letter_code
_entity_poly.pdbx_strand_id
1 'polypeptide(L)'
;MHSLGRTTGSLGDTPDRLNSAPVCSYNTSRFREQLDNVALVCGSGLRDRFTDRDFCDHTSVLDMIKVAPEVDDIFQTCRWRGNKKNCSDMFQKLITFHGVCYNFNGLSSKDVFDEESIQREYLYTYTTKSIRSWSQETGYELKMDDTDMYPRRGHQNSALPDLELELLESIQRQDQLCIGEKRGFKIILHHPSDSPRAKPFYHIQGGQEAALSISFHMITTSDKLKSYSPHV
;
A
#
# COMPACT_ATOMS: atom_id res chain seq x y z
N MET A 1 -65.37 52.73 3.37
CA MET A 1 -65.59 52.23 4.74
C MET A 1 -65.11 50.79 4.76
N HIS A 2 -64.07 50.29 5.43
CA HIS A 2 -63.05 50.67 6.44
C HIS A 2 -61.82 49.78 6.08
N SER A 3 -60.57 50.24 5.90
CA SER A 3 -59.52 50.65 6.85
C SER A 3 -59.07 49.65 7.94
N LEU A 4 -57.74 49.45 8.00
CA LEU A 4 -56.83 48.92 9.06
C LEU A 4 -56.62 47.38 9.13
N GLY A 5 -55.40 46.85 9.31
CA GLY A 5 -54.12 47.47 9.69
C GLY A 5 -52.90 46.53 9.62
N ARG A 6 -51.72 47.13 9.77
CA ARG A 6 -50.39 46.51 9.92
C ARG A 6 -50.27 45.73 11.23
N THR A 7 -49.57 44.59 11.20
CA THR A 7 -48.91 44.00 12.37
C THR A 7 -47.51 43.54 11.98
N THR A 8 -46.53 44.10 12.69
CA THR A 8 -45.12 43.72 12.77
C THR A 8 -44.96 42.51 13.68
N GLY A 9 -44.16 41.52 13.28
CA GLY A 9 -43.75 40.40 14.13
C GLY A 9 -42.34 39.96 13.77
N SER A 10 -41.41 40.18 14.70
CA SER A 10 -40.02 39.74 14.62
C SER A 10 -39.93 38.21 14.76
N LEU A 11 -39.28 37.53 13.83
CA LEU A 11 -38.70 36.21 14.09
C LEU A 11 -37.23 36.41 14.44
N GLY A 12 -36.86 35.93 15.63
CA GLY A 12 -35.54 36.08 16.21
C GLY A 12 -34.46 35.28 15.50
N ASP A 13 -33.25 35.83 15.56
CA ASP A 13 -32.00 35.21 15.18
C ASP A 13 -31.70 34.01 16.08
N THR A 14 -31.66 32.81 15.49
CA THR A 14 -30.86 31.69 16.02
C THR A 14 -29.55 31.65 15.25
N PRO A 15 -28.38 31.74 15.91
CA PRO A 15 -27.10 31.64 15.19
C PRO A 15 -26.83 30.18 14.86
N ASP A 16 -26.99 29.83 13.58
CA ASP A 16 -26.51 28.57 13.01
C ASP A 16 -24.99 28.51 13.16
N ARG A 17 -24.53 27.76 14.17
CA ARG A 17 -23.17 27.24 14.22
C ARG A 17 -23.05 26.12 13.18
N LEU A 18 -22.96 26.49 11.90
CA LEU A 18 -22.43 25.59 10.89
C LEU A 18 -20.91 25.53 11.06
N ASN A 19 -20.45 24.38 11.56
CA ASN A 19 -19.05 24.00 11.64
C ASN A 19 -18.31 24.35 10.34
N SER A 20 -17.32 25.22 10.45
CA SER A 20 -16.35 25.51 9.41
C SER A 20 -15.61 24.21 9.05
N ALA A 21 -16.04 23.55 7.98
CA ALA A 21 -15.14 22.67 7.25
C ALA A 21 -13.90 23.51 6.87
N PRO A 22 -12.67 22.99 7.05
CA PRO A 22 -11.48 23.73 6.68
C PRO A 22 -11.60 24.12 5.20
N VAL A 23 -11.55 25.43 4.93
CA VAL A 23 -11.54 25.96 3.57
C VAL A 23 -10.28 25.43 2.91
N CYS A 24 -10.42 24.46 2.00
CA CYS A 24 -9.31 24.02 1.16
C CYS A 24 -8.84 25.23 0.35
N SER A 25 -7.69 25.81 0.73
CA SER A 25 -7.05 26.88 -0.03
C SER A 25 -6.29 26.27 -1.20
N TYR A 26 -6.96 26.15 -2.34
CA TYR A 26 -6.42 25.58 -3.58
C TYR A 26 -5.37 26.49 -4.27
N ASN A 27 -4.93 27.57 -3.62
CA ASN A 27 -4.04 28.57 -4.23
C ASN A 27 -2.75 28.81 -3.43
N THR A 28 -2.32 27.81 -2.67
CA THR A 28 -1.02 27.82 -1.98
C THR A 28 0.08 27.28 -2.89
N SER A 29 1.33 27.71 -2.67
CA SER A 29 2.50 27.14 -3.36
C SER A 29 2.62 25.64 -3.13
N ARG A 30 2.31 25.16 -1.91
CA ARG A 30 2.32 23.74 -1.59
C ARG A 30 1.27 22.95 -2.37
N PHE A 31 0.05 23.47 -2.51
CA PHE A 31 -0.99 22.78 -3.28
C PHE A 31 -0.58 22.62 -4.75
N ARG A 32 0.04 23.65 -5.34
CA ARG A 32 0.58 23.58 -6.71
C ARG A 32 1.68 22.52 -6.82
N GLU A 33 2.64 22.53 -5.90
CA GLU A 33 3.71 21.52 -5.84
C GLU A 33 3.16 20.09 -5.74
N GLN A 34 2.12 19.88 -4.92
CA GLN A 34 1.46 18.58 -4.78
C GLN A 34 0.78 18.14 -6.08
N LEU A 35 0.08 19.07 -6.74
CA LEU A 35 -0.55 18.80 -8.03
C LEU A 35 0.50 18.44 -9.09
N ASP A 36 1.60 19.18 -9.14
CA ASP A 36 2.73 18.91 -10.04
C ASP A 36 3.31 17.51 -9.76
N ASN A 37 3.59 17.21 -8.49
CA ASN A 37 4.14 15.94 -8.05
C ASN A 37 3.25 14.74 -8.45
N VAL A 38 1.93 14.84 -8.27
CA VAL A 38 0.99 13.78 -8.66
C VAL A 38 0.86 13.68 -10.17
N ALA A 39 0.82 14.82 -10.88
CA ALA A 39 0.73 14.84 -12.34
C ALA A 39 1.96 14.20 -13.03
N LEU A 40 3.15 14.32 -12.44
CA LEU A 40 4.39 13.69 -12.93
C LEU A 40 4.33 12.15 -12.90
N VAL A 41 3.64 11.57 -11.93
CA VAL A 41 3.53 10.11 -11.77
C VAL A 41 2.54 9.52 -12.78
N CYS A 42 1.59 10.33 -13.23
CA CYS A 42 0.62 9.95 -14.25
C CYS A 42 1.18 10.08 -15.67
N GLY A 43 0.59 9.34 -16.62
CA GLY A 43 1.05 9.34 -18.01
C GLY A 43 1.08 10.74 -18.67
N SER A 44 1.69 10.82 -19.85
CA SER A 44 2.04 12.08 -20.52
C SER A 44 0.92 13.12 -20.61
N GLY A 45 -0.33 12.70 -20.77
CA GLY A 45 -1.47 13.62 -20.89
C GLY A 45 -1.72 14.50 -19.65
N LEU A 46 -1.43 14.02 -18.44
CA LEU A 46 -1.55 14.82 -17.22
C LEU A 46 -0.31 15.70 -17.00
N ARG A 47 0.88 15.13 -17.24
CA ARG A 47 2.14 15.88 -17.16
C ARG A 47 2.10 17.14 -18.03
N ASP A 48 1.86 16.98 -19.32
CA ASP A 48 1.87 18.08 -20.29
C ASP A 48 0.83 19.19 -19.99
N ARG A 49 -0.20 18.87 -19.19
CA ARG A 49 -1.27 19.79 -18.79
C ARG A 49 -0.97 20.57 -17.51
N PHE A 50 -0.29 19.93 -16.55
CA PHE A 50 -0.19 20.45 -15.19
C PHE A 50 1.23 20.84 -14.78
N THR A 51 2.28 20.32 -15.43
CA THR A 51 3.66 20.59 -15.03
C THR A 51 4.62 20.60 -16.22
N ASP A 52 5.58 21.51 -16.19
CA ASP A 52 6.72 21.58 -17.11
C ASP A 52 7.96 20.83 -16.56
N ARG A 53 7.85 20.22 -15.38
CA ARG A 53 8.91 19.42 -14.77
C ARG A 53 9.06 18.09 -15.49
N ASP A 54 10.30 17.64 -15.62
CA ASP A 54 10.66 16.32 -16.18
C ASP A 54 11.35 15.40 -15.16
N PHE A 55 11.44 15.82 -13.90
CA PHE A 55 12.11 15.06 -12.84
C PHE A 55 11.26 15.00 -11.56
N CYS A 56 11.29 13.82 -10.93
CA CYS A 56 10.74 13.58 -9.59
C CYS A 56 11.86 13.67 -8.55
N ASP A 57 11.48 14.01 -7.33
CA ASP A 57 12.35 13.91 -6.16
C ASP A 57 11.61 13.21 -5.00
N HIS A 58 12.20 13.17 -3.81
CA HIS A 58 11.60 12.51 -2.65
C HIS A 58 10.22 13.09 -2.27
N THR A 59 9.95 14.37 -2.55
CA THR A 59 8.66 14.99 -2.25
C THR A 59 7.54 14.40 -3.09
N SER A 60 7.84 14.00 -4.34
CA SER A 60 6.89 13.34 -5.23
C SER A 60 6.45 11.99 -4.64
N VAL A 61 7.39 11.24 -4.04
CA VAL A 61 7.09 9.98 -3.35
C VAL A 61 6.25 10.23 -2.10
N LEU A 62 6.61 11.23 -1.29
CA LEU A 62 5.87 11.58 -0.07
C LEU A 62 4.43 12.02 -0.37
N ASP A 63 4.22 12.78 -1.44
CA ASP A 63 2.87 13.19 -1.84
C ASP A 63 2.07 12.02 -2.44
N MET A 64 2.70 11.12 -3.21
CA MET A 64 2.08 9.88 -3.66
C MET A 64 1.59 9.02 -2.48
N ILE A 65 2.38 8.92 -1.40
CA ILE A 65 2.00 8.18 -0.18
C ILE A 65 0.78 8.79 0.50
N LYS A 66 0.65 10.12 0.51
CA LYS A 66 -0.48 10.81 1.14
C LYS A 66 -1.80 10.64 0.39
N VAL A 67 -1.75 10.51 -0.93
CA VAL A 67 -2.95 10.37 -1.77
C VAL A 67 -3.30 8.91 -2.08
N ALA A 68 -2.42 7.96 -1.73
CA ALA A 68 -2.69 6.55 -1.88
C ALA A 68 -3.86 6.10 -0.98
N PRO A 69 -4.76 5.23 -1.46
CA PRO A 69 -5.83 4.66 -0.62
C PRO A 69 -5.22 3.92 0.56
N GLU A 70 -5.82 3.94 1.75
CA GLU A 70 -5.35 3.19 2.92
C GLU A 70 -5.64 1.68 2.80
N VAL A 71 -5.11 0.87 3.72
CA VAL A 71 -5.37 -0.60 3.74
C VAL A 71 -6.88 -0.86 3.77
N ASP A 72 -7.61 -0.19 4.65
CA ASP A 72 -9.04 -0.41 4.84
C ASP A 72 -9.90 0.12 3.67
N ASP A 73 -9.33 0.96 2.79
CA ASP A 73 -9.99 1.37 1.54
C ASP A 73 -9.96 0.25 0.48
N ILE A 74 -8.97 -0.66 0.57
CA ILE A 74 -8.72 -1.69 -0.45
C ILE A 74 -9.12 -3.09 0.06
N PHE A 75 -8.88 -3.41 1.32
CA PHE A 75 -9.06 -4.76 1.85
C PHE A 75 -10.31 -4.83 2.74
N GLN A 76 -11.39 -5.43 2.22
CA GLN A 76 -12.64 -5.60 2.96
C GLN A 76 -12.55 -6.72 4.00
N THR A 77 -12.00 -7.87 3.58
CA THR A 77 -11.89 -9.05 4.43
C THR A 77 -10.50 -9.65 4.26
N CYS A 78 -9.84 -9.95 5.38
CA CYS A 78 -8.62 -10.73 5.44
C CYS A 78 -8.81 -11.92 6.37
N ARG A 79 -8.49 -13.12 5.88
CA ARG A 79 -8.38 -14.32 6.71
C ARG A 79 -6.99 -14.89 6.65
N TRP A 80 -6.50 -15.34 7.80
CA TRP A 80 -5.29 -16.12 7.92
C TRP A 80 -5.64 -17.48 8.54
N ARG A 81 -5.42 -18.56 7.78
CA ARG A 81 -5.74 -19.94 8.16
C ARG A 81 -7.19 -20.06 8.63
N GLY A 82 -8.12 -19.56 7.82
CA GLY A 82 -9.58 -19.52 8.10
C GLY A 82 -10.03 -18.51 9.17
N ASN A 83 -9.11 -17.92 9.95
CA ASN A 83 -9.45 -16.97 11.00
C ASN A 83 -9.52 -15.55 10.43
N LYS A 84 -10.63 -14.84 10.66
CA LYS A 84 -10.74 -13.42 10.32
C LYS A 84 -9.70 -12.62 11.13
N LYS A 85 -8.97 -11.74 10.44
CA LYS A 85 -7.97 -10.85 11.02
C LYS A 85 -8.24 -9.41 10.58
N ASN A 86 -7.68 -8.47 11.32
CA ASN A 86 -7.62 -7.09 10.86
C ASN A 86 -6.62 -7.00 9.68
N CYS A 87 -7.08 -6.47 8.55
CA CYS A 87 -6.25 -6.31 7.35
C CYS A 87 -5.07 -5.37 7.60
N SER A 88 -5.30 -4.30 8.36
CA SER A 88 -4.27 -3.33 8.74
C SER A 88 -3.17 -3.91 9.65
N ASP A 89 -3.40 -5.05 10.31
CA ASP A 89 -2.36 -5.77 11.07
C ASP A 89 -1.56 -6.77 10.20
N MET A 90 -2.10 -7.13 9.04
CA MET A 90 -1.54 -8.12 8.13
C MET A 90 -0.76 -7.49 6.98
N PHE A 91 -1.26 -6.39 6.43
CA PHE A 91 -0.70 -5.69 5.29
C PHE A 91 -0.12 -4.35 5.71
N GLN A 92 1.06 -4.02 5.18
CA GLN A 92 1.75 -2.76 5.46
C GLN A 92 2.10 -2.06 4.15
N LYS A 93 2.11 -0.72 4.16
CA LYS A 93 2.49 0.07 2.98
C LYS A 93 3.93 -0.25 2.56
N LEU A 94 4.15 -0.30 1.26
CA LEU A 94 5.42 -0.57 0.63
C LEU A 94 5.52 0.21 -0.68
N ILE A 95 6.65 0.89 -0.89
CA ILE A 95 6.93 1.67 -2.09
C ILE A 95 7.67 0.79 -3.09
N THR A 96 7.12 0.66 -4.30
CA THR A 96 7.67 -0.20 -5.35
C THR A 96 7.69 0.54 -6.69
N PHE A 97 8.19 -0.13 -7.72
CA PHE A 97 8.09 0.35 -9.10
C PHE A 97 6.64 0.57 -9.57
N HIS A 98 5.65 -0.09 -8.98
CA HIS A 98 4.22 0.11 -9.31
C HIS A 98 3.56 1.21 -8.45
N GLY A 99 4.33 1.97 -7.68
CA GLY A 99 3.83 2.97 -6.74
C GLY A 99 3.63 2.40 -5.33
N VAL A 100 2.66 2.95 -4.60
CA VAL A 100 2.30 2.49 -3.25
C VAL A 100 1.56 1.16 -3.32
N CYS A 101 2.09 0.16 -2.64
CA CYS A 101 1.59 -1.21 -2.57
C CYS A 101 1.37 -1.64 -1.12
N TYR A 102 0.70 -2.77 -0.94
CA TYR A 102 0.38 -3.35 0.36
C TYR A 102 0.98 -4.74 0.49
N ASN A 103 1.91 -4.89 1.43
CA ASN A 103 2.71 -6.09 1.57
C ASN A 103 2.26 -6.95 2.75
N PHE A 104 1.94 -8.20 2.47
CA PHE A 104 1.71 -9.22 3.49
C PHE A 104 3.01 -9.95 3.77
N ASN A 105 3.31 -10.15 5.06
CA ASN A 105 4.39 -11.02 5.50
C ASN A 105 5.82 -10.61 5.10
N GLY A 106 6.02 -9.35 4.70
CA GLY A 106 7.34 -8.79 4.43
C GLY A 106 8.07 -8.40 5.70
N LEU A 107 9.40 -8.39 5.68
CA LEU A 107 10.21 -8.01 6.83
C LEU A 107 10.35 -6.49 6.98
N SER A 108 10.82 -6.09 8.17
CA SER A 108 11.09 -4.68 8.47
C SER A 108 12.30 -4.15 7.69
N SER A 109 12.38 -2.83 7.52
CA SER A 109 13.42 -2.19 6.68
C SER A 109 14.84 -2.65 7.05
N LYS A 110 15.15 -2.73 8.34
CA LYS A 110 16.46 -3.16 8.87
C LYS A 110 16.84 -4.61 8.54
N ASP A 111 15.86 -5.46 8.26
CA ASP A 111 16.09 -6.87 7.93
C ASP A 111 16.21 -7.10 6.42
N VAL A 112 15.80 -6.12 5.60
CA VAL A 112 15.78 -6.20 4.13
C VAL A 112 16.88 -5.33 3.51
N PHE A 113 17.15 -4.17 4.10
CA PHE A 113 18.05 -3.17 3.55
C PHE A 113 19.20 -2.88 4.51
N ASP A 114 20.36 -2.57 3.92
CA ASP A 114 21.45 -1.94 4.65
C ASP A 114 21.08 -0.48 4.95
N GLU A 115 20.85 -0.20 6.24
CA GLU A 115 20.45 1.13 6.71
C GLU A 115 21.49 2.21 6.43
N GLU A 116 22.77 1.85 6.29
CA GLU A 116 23.86 2.81 6.00
C GLU A 116 23.87 3.26 4.55
N SER A 117 23.48 2.38 3.63
CA SER A 117 23.54 2.62 2.18
C SER A 117 22.21 3.09 1.59
N ILE A 118 21.08 2.84 2.26
CA ILE A 118 19.76 3.19 1.73
C ILE A 118 19.41 4.67 1.94
N GLN A 119 18.80 5.24 0.92
CA GLN A 119 18.17 6.57 0.90
C GLN A 119 17.14 6.72 2.03
N ARG A 120 17.08 7.90 2.70
CA ARG A 120 16.38 8.09 4.00
C ARG A 120 15.30 9.17 4.02
N GLU A 121 15.12 9.90 2.92
CA GLU A 121 14.11 10.95 2.76
C GLU A 121 12.68 10.40 2.73
N TYR A 122 12.49 9.09 2.55
CA TYR A 122 11.23 8.39 2.76
C TYR A 122 11.45 6.91 3.13
N LEU A 123 10.40 6.26 3.65
CA LEU A 123 10.44 4.84 3.98
C LEU A 123 10.03 4.00 2.77
N TYR A 124 10.86 3.02 2.40
CA TYR A 124 10.51 2.03 1.37
C TYR A 124 9.45 1.05 1.88
N THR A 125 9.53 0.65 3.15
CA THR A 125 8.58 -0.27 3.79
C THR A 125 8.13 0.31 5.12
N TYR A 126 6.83 0.19 5.39
CA TYR A 126 6.22 0.57 6.67
C TYR A 126 6.09 -0.62 7.61
N THR A 127 6.57 -1.81 7.21
CA THR A 127 6.54 -2.99 8.07
C THR A 127 7.45 -2.81 9.27
N THR A 128 6.87 -2.97 10.45
CA THR A 128 7.57 -2.92 11.75
C THR A 128 7.95 -4.30 12.28
N LYS A 129 7.46 -5.37 11.67
CA LYS A 129 7.69 -6.75 12.10
C LYS A 129 9.04 -7.24 11.63
N SER A 130 9.89 -7.57 12.60
CA SER A 130 11.21 -8.11 12.33
C SER A 130 11.24 -9.62 12.36
N ILE A 131 12.33 -10.18 11.83
CA ILE A 131 12.62 -11.62 11.89
C ILE A 131 12.50 -12.14 13.33
N ARG A 132 11.81 -13.28 13.48
CA ARG A 132 11.71 -14.04 14.73
C ARG A 132 11.72 -15.52 14.42
N SER A 133 12.71 -16.24 14.96
CA SER A 133 12.80 -17.70 14.90
C SER A 133 12.82 -18.24 13.46
N TRP A 134 13.43 -17.48 12.56
CA TRP A 134 13.63 -17.81 11.15
C TRP A 134 14.95 -17.19 10.66
N SER A 135 15.64 -17.85 9.73
CA SER A 135 16.71 -17.24 8.94
C SER A 135 16.62 -17.71 7.49
N GLN A 136 17.28 -16.98 6.59
CA GLN A 136 17.34 -17.38 5.18
C GLN A 136 18.14 -18.67 4.99
N GLU A 137 19.16 -18.91 5.82
CA GLU A 137 20.09 -20.03 5.70
C GLU A 137 19.56 -21.32 6.31
N THR A 138 18.94 -21.23 7.50
CA THR A 138 18.51 -22.40 8.28
C THR A 138 16.99 -22.56 8.34
N GLY A 139 16.22 -21.59 7.84
CA GLY A 139 14.77 -21.62 7.88
C GLY A 139 14.22 -21.42 9.29
N TYR A 140 13.06 -22.01 9.56
CA TYR A 140 12.33 -21.85 10.83
C TYR A 140 12.91 -22.72 11.94
N GLU A 141 13.00 -22.17 13.15
CA GLU A 141 13.44 -22.91 14.34
C GLU A 141 12.36 -23.91 14.81
N LEU A 142 12.74 -25.16 15.06
CA LEU A 142 11.80 -26.28 15.29
C LEU A 142 11.05 -26.24 16.64
N LYS A 143 11.43 -25.39 17.59
CA LYS A 143 10.94 -25.44 18.98
C LYS A 143 10.00 -24.30 19.38
N MET A 144 9.69 -23.39 18.46
CA MET A 144 8.82 -22.25 18.76
C MET A 144 7.38 -22.53 18.32
N ASP A 145 6.42 -21.86 18.94
CA ASP A 145 5.04 -21.88 18.47
C ASP A 145 4.91 -21.01 17.19
N ASP A 146 4.08 -21.46 16.26
CA ASP A 146 3.77 -20.78 14.99
C ASP A 146 3.26 -19.35 15.21
N THR A 147 2.67 -19.07 16.38
CA THR A 147 2.13 -17.75 16.73
C THR A 147 3.22 -16.69 17.00
N ASP A 148 4.41 -17.13 17.40
CA ASP A 148 5.54 -16.26 17.77
C ASP A 148 6.56 -16.07 16.64
N MET A 149 6.47 -16.86 15.56
CA MET A 149 7.39 -16.81 14.42
C MET A 149 7.05 -15.69 13.42
N TYR A 150 8.10 -15.09 12.86
CA TYR A 150 7.96 -14.17 11.73
C TYR A 150 9.17 -14.28 10.79
N PRO A 151 8.99 -14.40 9.46
CA PRO A 151 7.73 -14.33 8.72
C PRO A 151 6.77 -15.49 9.03
N ARG A 152 5.47 -15.30 8.78
CA ARG A 152 4.45 -16.33 8.97
C ARG A 152 4.69 -17.48 8.01
N ARG A 153 4.64 -18.71 8.51
CA ARG A 153 4.75 -19.94 7.72
C ARG A 153 3.38 -20.40 7.23
N GLY A 154 3.25 -20.80 5.96
CA GLY A 154 2.05 -21.47 5.45
C GLY A 154 1.98 -22.95 5.79
N HIS A 155 0.83 -23.58 5.60
CA HIS A 155 0.69 -25.04 5.68
C HIS A 155 1.20 -25.71 4.40
N GLN A 156 1.87 -26.85 4.57
CA GLN A 156 2.23 -27.68 3.44
C GLN A 156 1.00 -28.48 2.97
N ASN A 157 0.64 -28.38 1.69
CA ASN A 157 -0.43 -29.15 1.04
C ASN A 157 -1.80 -29.06 1.72
N SER A 158 -2.18 -27.87 2.18
CA SER A 158 -3.51 -27.65 2.76
C SER A 158 -4.60 -27.70 1.68
N ALA A 159 -5.74 -28.32 2.00
CA ALA A 159 -6.94 -28.30 1.16
C ALA A 159 -7.66 -26.93 1.18
N LEU A 160 -7.36 -26.10 2.20
CA LEU A 160 -7.90 -24.76 2.37
C LEU A 160 -6.79 -23.70 2.21
N PRO A 161 -7.10 -22.52 1.65
CA PRO A 161 -6.12 -21.44 1.52
C PRO A 161 -5.65 -20.94 2.89
N ASP A 162 -4.36 -20.64 3.00
CA ASP A 162 -3.81 -19.97 4.19
C ASP A 162 -4.15 -18.48 4.23
N LEU A 163 -4.24 -17.84 3.08
CA LEU A 163 -4.55 -16.43 2.94
C LEU A 163 -5.78 -16.28 2.04
N GLU A 164 -6.83 -15.66 2.56
CA GLU A 164 -8.02 -15.31 1.79
C GLU A 164 -8.23 -13.80 1.91
N LEU A 165 -8.50 -13.16 0.77
CA LEU A 165 -8.63 -11.71 0.65
C LEU A 165 -9.89 -11.38 -0.14
N GLU A 166 -10.62 -10.39 0.32
CA GLU A 166 -11.68 -9.72 -0.43
C GLU A 166 -11.22 -8.28 -0.69
N LEU A 167 -11.02 -7.94 -1.96
CA LEU A 167 -10.47 -6.65 -2.39
C LEU A 167 -11.56 -5.75 -2.98
N LEU A 168 -11.59 -4.49 -2.55
CA LEU A 168 -12.56 -3.49 -2.96
C LEU A 168 -12.03 -2.65 -4.12
N GLU A 169 -12.66 -2.80 -5.28
CA GLU A 169 -12.45 -1.91 -6.40
C GLU A 169 -13.49 -0.78 -6.37
N SER A 170 -13.05 0.45 -6.07
CA SER A 170 -13.92 1.64 -6.16
C SER A 170 -13.75 2.34 -7.51
N ILE A 171 -14.66 2.06 -8.44
CA ILE A 171 -14.65 2.68 -9.78
C ILE A 171 -14.71 4.22 -9.70
N GLN A 172 -15.44 4.77 -8.71
CA GLN A 172 -15.56 6.22 -8.55
C GLN A 172 -14.27 6.90 -8.04
N ARG A 173 -13.41 6.15 -7.35
CA ARG A 173 -12.12 6.65 -6.84
C ARG A 173 -10.95 6.35 -7.78
N GLN A 174 -11.21 5.69 -8.91
CA GLN A 174 -10.18 5.43 -9.92
C GLN A 174 -9.92 6.69 -10.73
N ASP A 175 -8.67 7.16 -10.72
CA ASP A 175 -8.24 8.24 -11.59
C ASP A 175 -8.06 7.72 -13.02
N GLN A 176 -9.13 7.81 -13.81
CA GLN A 176 -9.14 7.39 -15.21
C GLN A 176 -8.11 8.14 -16.07
N LEU A 177 -7.70 9.35 -15.68
CA LEU A 177 -6.67 10.11 -16.42
C LEU A 177 -5.28 9.49 -16.20
N CYS A 178 -5.06 8.88 -15.04
CA CYS A 178 -3.79 8.26 -14.68
C CYS A 178 -3.69 6.78 -15.10
N ILE A 179 -4.72 5.98 -14.82
CA ILE A 179 -4.70 4.52 -15.04
C ILE A 179 -5.37 4.07 -16.34
N GLY A 180 -6.10 4.98 -17.01
CA GLY A 180 -6.89 4.67 -18.20
C GLY A 180 -8.04 3.72 -17.89
N GLU A 181 -8.25 2.73 -18.76
CA GLU A 181 -9.31 1.72 -18.60
C GLU A 181 -8.86 0.48 -17.79
N LYS A 182 -7.65 0.52 -17.21
CA LYS A 182 -7.12 -0.61 -16.44
C LYS A 182 -7.88 -0.73 -15.12
N ARG A 183 -8.33 -1.95 -14.83
CA ARG A 183 -9.11 -2.30 -13.63
C ARG A 183 -8.48 -3.45 -12.86
N GLY A 184 -8.85 -3.59 -11.59
CA GLY A 184 -8.43 -4.68 -10.72
C GLY A 184 -7.05 -4.50 -10.07
N PHE A 185 -6.47 -5.61 -9.61
CA PHE A 185 -5.30 -5.62 -8.74
C PHE A 185 -4.14 -6.43 -9.32
N LYS A 186 -2.92 -5.92 -9.14
CA LYS A 186 -1.71 -6.69 -9.41
C LYS A 186 -1.24 -7.33 -8.11
N ILE A 187 -1.02 -8.65 -8.15
CA ILE A 187 -0.49 -9.44 -7.05
C ILE A 187 0.93 -9.84 -7.43
N ILE A 188 1.89 -9.47 -6.58
CA ILE A 188 3.31 -9.78 -6.76
C ILE A 188 3.73 -10.71 -5.64
N LEU A 189 4.23 -11.89 -6.00
CA LEU A 189 4.83 -12.82 -5.06
C LEU A 189 6.34 -12.55 -4.98
N HIS A 190 6.85 -12.35 -3.77
CA HIS A 190 8.27 -12.16 -3.52
C HIS A 190 8.69 -12.84 -2.21
N HIS A 191 10.00 -13.02 -2.03
CA HIS A 191 10.56 -13.57 -0.81
C HIS A 191 10.49 -12.53 0.34
N PRO A 192 10.24 -12.91 1.61
CA PRO A 192 10.09 -11.96 2.71
C PRO A 192 11.29 -11.02 2.95
N SER A 193 12.50 -11.48 2.63
CA SER A 193 13.75 -10.71 2.73
C SER A 193 14.11 -9.93 1.46
N ASP A 194 13.23 -9.92 0.46
CA ASP A 194 13.44 -9.17 -0.78
C ASP A 194 12.41 -8.04 -0.94
N SER A 195 12.75 -7.05 -1.76
CA SER A 195 11.78 -6.07 -2.26
C SER A 195 11.07 -6.59 -3.52
N PRO A 196 9.75 -6.35 -3.71
CA PRO A 196 9.02 -6.80 -4.86
C PRO A 196 9.58 -6.23 -6.17
N ARG A 197 9.83 -7.12 -7.12
CA ARG A 197 10.24 -6.75 -8.47
C ARG A 197 9.02 -6.35 -9.29
N ALA A 198 9.23 -5.53 -10.33
CA ALA A 198 8.16 -5.07 -11.20
C ALA A 198 7.44 -6.21 -11.96
N LYS A 199 8.14 -7.31 -12.25
CA LYS A 199 7.60 -8.50 -12.93
C LYS A 199 8.27 -9.78 -12.39
N PRO A 200 7.61 -10.95 -12.47
CA PRO A 200 6.23 -11.15 -12.94
C PRO A 200 5.20 -10.71 -11.90
N PHE A 201 3.97 -10.44 -12.35
CA PHE A 201 2.82 -10.19 -11.50
C PHE A 201 1.60 -10.97 -12.03
N TYR A 202 0.71 -11.35 -11.13
CA TYR A 202 -0.60 -11.88 -11.45
C TYR A 202 -1.62 -10.74 -11.43
N HIS A 203 -2.57 -10.71 -12.36
CA HIS A 203 -3.58 -9.66 -12.44
C HIS A 203 -4.97 -10.27 -12.23
N ILE A 204 -5.74 -9.71 -11.29
CA ILE A 204 -7.13 -10.09 -11.02
C ILE A 204 -8.04 -8.90 -11.32
N GLN A 205 -9.09 -9.10 -12.11
CA GLN A 205 -10.06 -8.04 -12.39
C GLN A 205 -11.12 -7.97 -11.29
N GLY A 206 -11.75 -6.82 -11.10
CA GLY A 206 -12.89 -6.71 -10.18
C GLY A 206 -14.03 -7.63 -10.57
N GLY A 207 -14.71 -8.17 -9.55
CA GLY A 207 -15.81 -9.12 -9.73
C GLY A 207 -15.36 -10.54 -10.10
N GLN A 208 -14.05 -10.83 -10.08
CA GLN A 208 -13.51 -12.16 -10.27
C GLN A 208 -13.07 -12.77 -8.93
N GLU A 209 -13.17 -14.09 -8.85
CA GLU A 209 -12.54 -14.90 -7.82
C GLU A 209 -11.38 -15.67 -8.47
N ALA A 210 -10.22 -15.68 -7.81
CA ALA A 210 -9.06 -16.42 -8.28
C ALA A 210 -8.40 -17.15 -7.10
N ALA A 211 -7.94 -18.37 -7.36
CA ALA A 211 -7.15 -19.15 -6.42
C ALA A 211 -5.73 -19.34 -6.98
N LEU A 212 -4.72 -19.03 -6.17
CA LEU A 212 -3.31 -19.21 -6.53
C LEU A 212 -2.71 -20.34 -5.69
N SER A 213 -2.31 -21.42 -6.37
CA SER A 213 -1.46 -22.46 -5.78
C SER A 213 0.00 -22.16 -6.13
N ILE A 214 0.87 -22.17 -5.12
CA ILE A 214 2.27 -21.73 -5.25
C ILE A 214 3.19 -22.92 -5.01
N SER A 215 4.09 -23.17 -5.97
CA SER A 215 5.19 -24.14 -5.84
C SER A 215 6.52 -23.38 -5.86
N PHE A 216 7.35 -23.62 -4.83
CA PHE A 216 8.65 -22.96 -4.70
C PHE A 216 9.77 -23.90 -5.14
N HIS A 217 10.69 -23.38 -5.96
CA HIS A 217 11.92 -24.05 -6.34
C HIS A 217 13.11 -23.33 -5.72
N MET A 218 13.78 -23.97 -4.76
CA MET A 218 14.94 -23.40 -4.07
C MET A 218 16.23 -23.85 -4.77
N ILE A 219 17.12 -22.90 -5.03
CA ILE A 219 18.48 -23.16 -5.52
C ILE A 219 19.43 -22.79 -4.40
N THR A 220 20.28 -23.73 -4.00
CA THR A 220 21.24 -23.54 -2.92
C THR A 220 22.68 -23.60 -3.44
N THR A 221 23.55 -22.83 -2.81
CA THR A 221 24.98 -22.84 -3.09
C THR A 221 25.62 -24.12 -2.55
N SER A 222 26.55 -24.71 -3.30
CA SER A 222 27.28 -25.92 -2.85
C SER A 222 28.11 -25.65 -1.60
N ASP A 223 28.26 -26.65 -0.72
CA ASP A 223 29.02 -26.49 0.52
C ASP A 223 30.48 -26.09 0.31
N LYS A 224 31.08 -26.49 -0.83
CA LYS A 224 32.46 -26.11 -1.17
C LYS A 224 32.63 -24.59 -1.31
N LEU A 225 31.61 -23.90 -1.82
CA LEU A 225 31.65 -22.45 -2.04
C LEU A 225 31.45 -21.65 -0.76
N LYS A 226 30.90 -22.24 0.32
CA LYS A 226 30.75 -21.56 1.62
C LYS A 226 32.09 -21.19 2.28
N SER A 227 33.17 -21.88 1.89
CA SER A 227 34.52 -21.66 2.46
C SER A 227 35.27 -20.47 1.86
N TYR A 228 34.79 -19.91 0.75
CA TYR A 228 35.41 -18.75 0.13
C TYR A 228 34.98 -17.48 0.87
N SER A 229 35.95 -16.67 1.28
CA SER A 229 35.66 -15.35 1.84
C SER A 229 35.05 -14.44 0.76
N PRO A 230 34.01 -13.66 1.07
CA PRO A 230 33.56 -12.62 0.16
C PRO A 230 34.68 -11.60 0.02
N HIS A 231 35.30 -11.55 -1.16
CA HIS A 231 36.22 -10.48 -1.52
C HIS A 231 35.38 -9.27 -1.90
N VAL A 232 35.48 -8.22 -1.09
CA VAL A 232 34.89 -6.89 -1.36
C VAL A 232 35.82 -6.12 -2.28
#